data_AF-A0A4Q4CM46-F1
#
_entry.id   AF-A0A4Q4CM46-F1
#
_cell.length_a   1.000
_cell.length_b   1.000
_cell.length_c   1.000
_cell.angle_alpha   90.00
_cell.angle_beta   90.00
_cell.angle_gamma   90.00
#
_symmetry.space_group_name_H-M   'P 1'
#
loop_
_entity.id
_entity.type
_entity.pdbx_description
1 polymer ?
#
loop_
_entity_poly.entity_id
_entity_poly.type
_entity_poly.pdbx_seq_one_letter_code
_entity_poly.pdbx_strand_id
1 'polypeptide(L)'
;VVASDDGIVARIPDLEAGFDDRATETDFAELFVMDVDELEALVQTEVGGSALFAARFRECAARALLLPRRNPGARAPLWQQRQRSAQLLDVARDYPDFPILLETARECLQDVYDLPALLSLVRRIHSREVTIAEVTTERASPFANTLLFGYVASFLYEGDTPLAERRAAALSLDPALLSELLGRAELRELLDPEVIERTEAELQRLAQDRLVVGPEGAADLLRLLGPLTTDEVQLRLREGSALEALKTLQDDRRAIEVLLAGEVRWTAVEDAARLRDALGTAIPQGVAEVFLQSVADPLADLLSRYARTHGPFTSSEAAERLGLGTAVVADVLRRLSRDGRLTEGEFRPMASG
;
A
#
# COMPACT_ATOMS: atom_id res chain seq x y z
N VAL A 1 6.83 -10.39 18.38
CA VAL A 1 8.17 -9.89 17.97
C VAL A 1 8.80 -10.93 17.06
N VAL A 2 9.46 -10.54 15.98
CA VAL A 2 10.20 -11.42 15.07
C VAL A 2 11.60 -10.85 14.87
N ALA A 3 12.62 -11.70 14.88
CA ALA A 3 14.01 -11.32 14.61
C ALA A 3 14.46 -11.92 13.26
N SER A 4 15.30 -11.17 12.55
CA SER A 4 15.94 -11.55 11.29
C SER A 4 17.37 -11.02 11.25
N ASP A 5 18.14 -11.39 10.23
CA ASP A 5 19.53 -10.96 10.09
C ASP A 5 19.68 -9.42 10.03
N ASP A 6 18.70 -8.74 9.44
CA ASP A 6 18.75 -7.28 9.20
C ASP A 6 17.98 -6.46 10.25
N GLY A 7 17.38 -7.08 11.27
CA GLY A 7 16.67 -6.36 12.32
C GLY A 7 15.59 -7.12 13.08
N ILE A 8 14.98 -6.42 14.03
CA ILE A 8 13.92 -6.92 14.91
C ILE A 8 12.62 -6.13 14.65
N VAL A 9 11.51 -6.86 14.47
CA VAL A 9 10.17 -6.29 14.28
C VAL A 9 9.32 -6.58 15.50
N ALA A 10 8.85 -5.53 16.16
CA ALA A 10 7.89 -5.60 17.25
C ALA A 10 6.56 -4.98 16.83
N ARG A 11 5.46 -5.62 17.22
CA ARG A 11 4.10 -5.07 17.08
C ARG A 11 3.58 -4.78 18.47
N ILE A 12 3.12 -3.56 18.68
CA ILE A 12 2.52 -3.12 19.93
C ILE A 12 1.06 -2.78 19.61
N PRO A 13 0.08 -3.37 20.30
CA PRO A 13 -1.32 -3.00 20.11
C PRO A 13 -1.52 -1.54 20.50
N ASP A 14 -2.35 -0.84 19.73
CA ASP A 14 -2.69 0.55 20.02
C ASP A 14 -3.47 0.59 21.35
N LEU A 15 -2.85 1.15 22.39
CA LEU A 15 -3.46 1.30 23.70
C LEU A 15 -4.28 2.60 23.68
N GLU A 16 -5.47 2.55 23.08
CA GLU A 16 -6.50 3.58 23.28
C GLU A 16 -7.01 3.53 24.74
N ALA A 17 -6.25 4.12 25.66
CA ALA A 17 -6.73 4.42 27.01
C ALA A 17 -5.95 5.60 27.60
N GLY A 18 -6.37 6.81 27.22
CA GLY A 18 -6.25 8.02 28.02
C GLY A 18 -4.84 8.54 28.28
N PHE A 19 -4.25 9.20 27.29
CA PHE A 19 -3.26 10.23 27.57
C PHE A 19 -3.74 11.53 26.94
N ASP A 20 -4.01 12.47 27.85
CA ASP A 20 -4.16 13.89 27.60
C ASP A 20 -2.99 14.37 26.73
N ASP A 21 -3.24 15.41 25.94
CA ASP A 21 -2.51 15.88 24.76
C ASP A 21 -1.03 16.33 25.00
N ARG A 22 -0.39 15.96 26.13
CA ARG A 22 1.01 16.27 26.52
C ARG A 22 1.60 15.33 27.59
N ALA A 23 1.95 14.07 27.25
CA ALA A 23 2.92 13.16 27.92
C ALA A 23 2.59 11.74 27.44
N THR A 24 3.41 10.97 26.73
CA THR A 24 4.83 10.66 26.92
C THR A 24 5.30 10.12 25.57
N GLU A 25 6.24 10.79 24.90
CA GLU A 25 7.03 10.12 23.84
C GLU A 25 7.75 8.97 24.54
N THR A 26 7.25 7.74 24.43
CA THR A 26 8.02 6.57 24.87
C THR A 26 9.22 6.50 23.93
N ASP A 27 10.39 6.90 24.40
CA ASP A 27 11.63 6.79 23.64
C ASP A 27 11.92 5.31 23.39
N PHE A 28 11.62 4.84 22.18
CA PHE A 28 11.82 3.44 21.82
C PHE A 28 13.31 3.08 21.77
N ALA A 29 14.21 4.06 21.64
CA ALA A 29 15.64 3.82 21.70
C ALA A 29 16.09 3.36 23.09
N GLU A 30 15.42 3.83 24.16
CA GLU A 30 15.75 3.40 25.54
C GLU A 30 15.58 1.90 25.76
N LEU A 31 14.68 1.24 25.01
CA LEU A 31 14.50 -0.23 25.08
C LEU A 31 15.75 -1.01 24.66
N PHE A 32 16.64 -0.39 23.88
CA PHE A 32 17.87 -1.02 23.40
C PHE A 32 19.11 -0.61 24.21
N VAL A 33 18.94 0.27 25.21
CA VAL A 33 20.01 0.72 26.10
C VAL A 33 19.88 -0.02 27.44
N MET A 34 20.48 -1.21 27.50
CA MET A 34 20.54 -2.04 28.71
C MET A 34 21.98 -2.13 29.25
N ASP A 35 22.10 -2.38 30.56
CA ASP A 35 23.40 -2.69 31.16
C ASP A 35 23.92 -4.04 30.65
N VAL A 36 25.24 -4.10 30.40
CA VAL A 36 25.88 -5.28 29.77
C VAL A 36 25.74 -6.53 30.63
N ASP A 37 25.93 -6.38 31.95
CA ASP A 37 25.85 -7.49 32.90
C ASP A 37 24.39 -7.97 33.09
N GLU A 38 23.43 -7.05 32.99
CA GLU A 38 22.00 -7.35 33.05
C GLU A 38 21.55 -8.13 31.81
N LEU A 39 22.01 -7.72 30.63
CA LEU A 39 21.68 -8.37 29.37
C LEU A 39 22.13 -9.83 29.32
N GLU A 40 23.34 -10.12 29.78
CA GLU A 40 23.86 -11.49 29.79
C GLU A 40 22.99 -12.40 30.69
N ALA A 41 22.66 -11.93 31.89
CA ALA A 41 21.79 -12.67 32.81
C ALA A 41 20.38 -12.86 32.23
N LEU A 42 19.83 -11.83 31.57
CA LEU A 42 18.52 -11.88 30.95
C LEU A 42 18.45 -12.94 29.84
N VAL A 43 19.43 -12.96 28.93
CA VAL A 43 19.46 -13.96 27.85
C VAL A 43 19.58 -15.37 28.40
N GLN A 44 20.41 -15.59 29.43
CA GLN A 44 20.53 -16.89 30.09
C GLN A 44 19.22 -17.35 30.76
N THR A 45 18.44 -16.42 31.31
CA THR A 45 17.16 -16.73 31.97
C THR A 45 16.06 -17.03 30.95
N GLU A 46 15.96 -16.21 29.90
CA GLU A 46 14.85 -16.27 28.95
C GLU A 46 15.03 -17.36 27.88
N VAL A 47 16.26 -17.82 27.60
CA VAL A 47 16.52 -18.79 26.53
C VAL A 47 15.70 -20.07 26.71
N GLY A 48 15.49 -20.55 27.95
CA GLY A 48 14.73 -21.78 28.23
C GLY A 48 13.23 -21.71 27.87
N GLY A 49 12.67 -20.50 27.79
CA GLY A 49 11.30 -20.24 27.35
C GLY A 49 11.16 -20.11 25.84
N SER A 50 12.26 -20.03 25.09
CA SER A 50 12.24 -19.71 23.66
C SER A 50 11.85 -20.89 22.77
N ALA A 51 11.28 -20.57 21.60
CA ALA A 51 11.03 -21.54 20.55
C ALA A 51 12.33 -22.18 20.01
N LEU A 52 13.44 -21.42 20.00
CA LEU A 52 14.77 -21.93 19.64
C LEU A 52 15.19 -23.06 20.57
N PHE A 53 15.06 -22.87 21.88
CA PHE A 53 15.42 -23.88 22.87
C PHE A 53 14.59 -25.16 22.70
N ALA A 54 13.28 -25.03 22.49
CA ALA A 54 12.42 -26.18 22.21
C ALA A 54 12.83 -26.94 20.93
N ALA A 55 13.25 -26.21 19.88
CA ALA A 55 13.74 -26.82 18.65
C ALA A 55 15.08 -27.54 18.84
N ARG A 56 16.03 -26.92 19.53
CA ARG A 56 17.35 -27.51 19.83
C ARG A 56 17.25 -28.68 20.79
N PHE A 57 16.41 -28.60 21.82
CA PHE A 57 16.15 -29.71 22.73
C PHE A 57 15.68 -30.96 21.99
N ARG A 58 14.80 -30.80 20.99
CA ARG A 58 14.35 -31.90 20.13
C ARG A 58 15.51 -32.53 19.36
N GLU A 59 16.41 -31.72 18.82
CA GLU A 59 17.58 -32.18 18.08
C GLU A 59 18.58 -32.90 19.00
N CYS A 60 18.89 -32.34 20.17
CA CYS A 60 19.75 -32.96 21.17
C CYS A 60 19.16 -34.29 21.68
N ALA A 61 17.89 -34.33 22.05
CA ALA A 61 17.20 -35.53 22.52
C ALA A 61 17.11 -36.61 21.43
N ALA A 62 16.88 -36.23 20.17
CA ALA A 62 16.88 -37.15 19.04
C ALA A 62 18.29 -37.73 18.76
N ARG A 63 19.33 -36.90 18.87
CA ARG A 63 20.74 -37.28 18.67
C ARG A 63 21.25 -38.19 19.79
N ALA A 64 20.82 -37.93 21.02
CA ALA A 64 21.08 -38.77 22.19
C ALA A 64 20.24 -40.06 22.24
N LEU A 65 19.38 -40.29 21.25
CA LEU A 65 18.49 -41.46 21.16
C LEU A 65 17.51 -41.63 22.33
N LEU A 66 17.16 -40.53 23.01
CA LEU A 66 16.26 -40.55 24.16
C LEU A 66 14.79 -40.53 23.76
N LEU A 67 14.48 -40.05 22.55
CA LEU A 67 13.12 -40.05 22.03
C LEU A 67 12.73 -41.49 21.63
N PRO A 68 11.67 -42.07 22.23
CA PRO A 68 11.27 -43.43 21.92
C PRO A 68 10.90 -43.53 20.44
N ARG A 69 11.23 -44.66 19.80
CA ARG A 69 10.92 -44.93 18.38
C ARG A 69 9.92 -46.07 18.28
N ARG A 70 8.95 -45.94 17.37
CA ARG A 70 7.92 -46.98 17.15
C ARG A 70 8.47 -48.15 16.32
N ASN A 71 9.38 -47.87 15.39
CA ASN A 71 10.12 -48.85 14.59
C ASN A 71 11.63 -48.60 14.75
N PRO A 72 12.43 -49.57 15.24
CA PRO A 72 13.87 -49.39 15.46
C PRO A 72 14.68 -49.03 14.21
N GLY A 73 14.26 -49.51 13.03
CA GLY A 73 14.95 -49.31 11.75
C GLY A 73 14.53 -48.09 10.93
N ALA A 74 13.61 -47.25 11.42
CA ALA A 74 13.09 -46.10 10.67
C ALA A 74 13.11 -44.82 11.50
N ARG A 75 13.35 -43.68 10.85
CA ARG A 75 13.22 -42.36 11.48
C ARG A 75 11.73 -42.10 11.79
N ALA A 76 11.45 -41.58 12.98
CA ALA A 76 10.08 -41.19 13.35
C ALA A 76 9.64 -39.96 12.53
N PRO A 77 8.36 -39.84 12.13
CA PRO A 77 7.82 -38.64 11.51
C PRO A 77 8.06 -37.38 12.36
N LEU A 78 8.30 -36.23 11.71
CA LEU A 78 8.68 -34.98 12.40
C LEU A 78 7.64 -34.51 13.42
N TRP A 79 6.35 -34.63 13.10
CA TRP A 79 5.26 -34.25 14.02
C TRP A 79 5.29 -35.06 15.32
N GLN A 80 5.60 -36.36 15.22
CA GLN A 80 5.68 -37.25 16.37
C GLN A 80 6.93 -36.96 17.21
N GLN A 81 8.04 -36.60 16.56
CA GLN A 81 9.24 -36.12 17.26
C GLN A 81 8.97 -34.82 18.01
N ARG A 82 8.22 -33.88 17.40
CA ARG A 82 7.79 -32.63 18.04
C ARG A 82 6.98 -32.90 19.31
N GLN A 83 5.94 -33.73 19.21
CA GLN A 83 5.07 -34.04 20.35
C GLN A 83 5.83 -34.70 21.51
N ARG A 84 6.64 -35.73 21.21
CA ARG A 84 7.40 -36.47 22.23
C ARG A 84 8.49 -35.63 22.88
N SER A 85 9.16 -34.79 22.09
CA SER A 85 10.18 -33.89 22.60
C SER A 85 9.57 -32.81 23.50
N ALA A 86 8.39 -32.28 23.17
CA ALA A 86 7.70 -31.32 24.03
C ALA A 86 7.35 -31.96 25.38
N GLN A 87 6.75 -33.15 25.37
CA GLN A 87 6.44 -33.89 26.60
C GLN A 87 7.68 -34.18 27.46
N LEU A 88 8.81 -34.55 26.83
CA LEU A 88 10.05 -34.77 27.55
C LEU A 88 10.62 -33.46 28.13
N LEU A 89 10.54 -32.36 27.38
CA LEU A 89 10.99 -31.04 27.83
C LEU A 89 10.17 -30.57 29.04
N ASP A 90 8.85 -30.76 29.01
CA ASP A 90 7.96 -30.38 30.13
C ASP A 90 8.37 -31.07 31.44
N VAL A 91 8.72 -32.35 31.39
CA VAL A 91 9.19 -33.10 32.56
C VAL A 91 10.64 -32.74 32.92
N ALA A 92 11.50 -32.55 31.91
CA ALA A 92 12.91 -32.28 32.14
C ALA A 92 13.13 -30.94 32.84
N ARG A 93 12.25 -29.94 32.65
CA ARG A 93 12.32 -28.61 33.29
C ARG A 93 12.44 -28.66 34.81
N ASP A 94 11.88 -29.69 35.46
CA ASP A 94 11.96 -29.88 36.91
C ASP A 94 13.34 -30.42 37.37
N TYR A 95 14.23 -30.79 36.43
CA TYR A 95 15.53 -31.40 36.68
C TYR A 95 16.64 -30.58 35.98
N PRO A 96 17.14 -29.50 36.60
CA PRO A 96 18.12 -28.61 35.97
C PRO A 96 19.44 -29.30 35.61
N ASP A 97 19.80 -30.37 36.32
CA ASP A 97 20.99 -31.18 36.06
C ASP A 97 20.80 -32.19 34.91
N PHE A 98 19.64 -32.22 34.25
CA PHE A 98 19.39 -33.14 33.15
C PHE A 98 20.35 -32.85 31.98
N PRO A 99 21.21 -33.80 31.57
CA PRO A 99 22.31 -33.51 30.63
C PRO A 99 21.87 -32.91 29.29
N ILE A 100 20.68 -33.27 28.80
CA ILE A 100 20.16 -32.73 27.54
C ILE A 100 19.73 -31.28 27.68
N LEU A 101 19.22 -30.86 28.84
CA LEU A 101 18.92 -29.44 29.09
C LEU A 101 20.20 -28.61 29.09
N LEU A 102 21.24 -29.09 29.78
CA LEU A 102 22.54 -28.42 29.81
C LEU A 102 23.17 -28.32 28.42
N GLU A 103 23.15 -29.41 27.64
CA GLU A 103 23.65 -29.39 26.26
C GLU A 103 22.82 -28.47 25.36
N THR A 104 21.50 -28.45 25.52
CA THR A 104 20.62 -27.54 24.75
C THR A 104 20.93 -26.08 25.07
N ALA A 105 21.08 -25.74 26.36
CA ALA A 105 21.44 -24.40 26.79
C ALA A 105 22.81 -23.99 26.22
N ARG A 106 23.80 -24.89 26.28
CA ARG A 106 25.12 -24.68 25.68
C ARG A 106 25.03 -24.43 24.18
N GLU A 107 24.31 -25.28 23.43
CA GLU A 107 24.15 -25.13 21.97
C GLU A 107 23.46 -23.79 21.63
N CYS A 108 22.40 -23.42 22.35
CA CYS A 108 21.73 -22.13 22.13
C CYS A 108 22.65 -20.94 22.40
N LEU A 109 23.35 -20.92 23.54
CA LEU A 109 24.11 -19.75 24.00
C LEU A 109 25.50 -19.63 23.33
N GLN A 110 26.09 -20.74 22.87
CA GLN A 110 27.46 -20.76 22.34
C GLN A 110 27.55 -21.04 20.84
N ASP A 111 26.64 -21.86 20.27
CA ASP A 111 26.72 -22.24 18.86
C ASP A 111 25.73 -21.47 17.98
N VAL A 112 24.56 -21.11 18.53
CA VAL A 112 23.54 -20.37 17.78
C VAL A 112 23.64 -18.86 18.02
N TYR A 113 23.69 -18.44 19.28
CA TYR A 113 23.87 -17.04 19.61
C TYR A 113 25.35 -16.65 19.65
N ASP A 114 25.62 -15.41 19.24
CA ASP A 114 26.90 -14.75 19.45
C ASP A 114 26.78 -13.72 20.58
N LEU A 115 26.74 -14.23 21.82
CA LEU A 115 26.72 -13.41 23.04
C LEU A 115 27.90 -12.42 23.08
N PRO A 116 29.15 -12.82 22.79
CA PRO A 116 30.27 -11.89 22.74
C PRO A 116 30.06 -10.71 21.79
N ALA A 117 29.53 -10.94 20.58
CA ALA A 117 29.23 -9.87 19.64
C ALA A 117 28.11 -8.95 20.15
N LEU A 118 27.06 -9.51 20.75
CA LEU A 118 25.97 -8.72 21.36
C LEU A 118 26.49 -7.81 22.49
N LEU A 119 27.26 -8.36 23.43
CA LEU A 119 27.84 -7.58 24.53
C LEU A 119 28.81 -6.51 24.03
N SER A 120 29.57 -6.79 22.97
CA SER A 120 30.43 -5.82 22.29
C SER A 120 29.62 -4.67 21.67
N LEU A 121 28.51 -4.98 21.00
CA LEU A 121 27.61 -3.97 20.43
C LEU A 121 27.02 -3.06 21.50
N VAL A 122 26.54 -3.61 22.62
CA VAL A 122 26.00 -2.82 23.73
C VAL A 122 27.06 -1.91 24.35
N ARG A 123 28.30 -2.39 24.52
CA ARG A 123 29.42 -1.54 24.97
C ARG A 123 29.70 -0.40 24.00
N ARG A 124 29.59 -0.63 22.69
CA ARG A 124 29.77 0.39 21.64
C ARG A 124 28.63 1.41 21.62
N ILE A 125 27.41 1.00 21.93
CA ILE A 125 26.26 1.90 22.14
C ILE A 125 26.53 2.77 23.38
N HIS A 126 26.94 2.18 24.51
CA HIS A 126 27.21 2.90 25.75
C HIS A 126 28.38 3.90 25.63
N SER A 127 29.43 3.55 24.90
CA SER A 127 30.56 4.44 24.59
C SER A 127 30.28 5.47 23.48
N ARG A 128 29.05 5.47 22.93
CA ARG A 128 28.60 6.35 21.84
C ARG A 128 29.37 6.18 20.53
N GLU A 129 30.03 5.04 20.33
CA GLU A 129 30.59 4.66 19.03
C GLU A 129 29.50 4.21 18.03
N VAL A 130 28.38 3.70 18.55
CA VAL A 130 27.17 3.38 17.80
C VAL A 130 26.07 4.31 18.26
N THR A 131 25.43 5.00 17.32
CA THR A 131 24.32 5.93 17.58
C THR A 131 22.99 5.26 17.22
N ILE A 132 21.98 5.46 18.06
CA ILE A 132 20.61 5.05 17.79
C ILE A 132 19.84 6.30 17.33
N ALA A 133 19.07 6.16 16.25
CA ALA A 133 18.23 7.23 15.72
C ALA A 133 16.79 6.74 15.64
N GLU A 134 15.87 7.54 16.18
CA GLU A 134 14.44 7.28 16.11
C GLU A 134 13.82 8.07 14.97
N VAL A 135 13.02 7.39 14.13
CA VAL A 135 12.36 7.99 12.98
C VAL A 135 10.95 7.42 12.87
N THR A 136 9.95 8.29 12.96
CA THR A 136 8.56 7.97 12.68
C THR A 136 8.26 8.24 11.22
N THR A 137 7.78 7.23 10.50
CA THR A 137 7.42 7.34 9.08
C THR A 137 5.95 7.02 8.86
N GLU A 138 5.29 7.77 7.96
CA GLU A 138 3.89 7.51 7.58
C GLU A 138 3.74 6.18 6.81
N ARG A 139 4.80 5.75 6.12
CA ARG A 139 4.89 4.47 5.42
C ARG A 139 6.18 3.76 5.78
N ALA A 140 6.19 2.44 5.72
CA ALA A 140 7.40 1.66 5.98
C ALA A 140 8.50 1.99 4.96
N SER A 141 9.73 2.17 5.45
CA SER A 141 10.91 2.41 4.60
C SER A 141 11.28 1.17 3.78
N PRO A 142 12.10 1.28 2.72
CA PRO A 142 12.57 0.12 1.96
C PRO A 142 13.22 -0.96 2.82
N PHE A 143 13.98 -0.59 3.87
CA PHE A 143 14.58 -1.55 4.80
C PHE A 143 13.54 -2.18 5.72
N ALA A 144 12.60 -1.38 6.24
CA ALA A 144 11.51 -1.91 7.07
C ALA A 144 10.58 -2.84 6.27
N ASN A 145 10.35 -2.58 4.98
CA ASN A 145 9.53 -3.42 4.11
C ASN A 145 10.07 -4.85 3.98
N THR A 146 11.38 -5.00 3.81
CA THR A 146 12.01 -6.33 3.77
C THR A 146 11.78 -7.09 5.07
N LEU A 147 11.90 -6.42 6.22
CA LEU A 147 11.66 -7.01 7.54
C LEU A 147 10.19 -7.37 7.78
N LEU A 148 9.26 -6.49 7.38
CA LEU A 148 7.82 -6.72 7.49
C LEU A 148 7.35 -7.92 6.67
N PHE A 149 7.93 -8.14 5.51
CA PHE A 149 7.62 -9.33 4.70
C PHE A 149 8.00 -10.63 5.42
N GLY A 150 9.20 -10.68 6.02
CA GLY A 150 9.65 -11.81 6.84
C GLY A 150 8.75 -12.04 8.07
N TYR A 151 8.30 -10.95 8.70
CA TYR A 151 7.31 -11.01 9.78
C TYR A 151 6.01 -11.66 9.29
N VAL A 152 5.41 -11.17 8.20
CA VAL A 152 4.15 -11.71 7.65
C VAL A 152 4.27 -13.18 7.25
N ALA A 153 5.37 -13.57 6.59
CA ALA A 153 5.62 -14.95 6.19
C ALA A 153 5.69 -15.92 7.38
N SER A 154 6.22 -15.46 8.51
CA SER A 154 6.30 -16.25 9.74
C SER A 154 4.92 -16.57 10.33
N PHE A 155 3.95 -15.67 10.17
CA PHE A 155 2.57 -15.87 10.63
C PHE A 155 1.63 -16.47 9.57
N LEU A 156 2.03 -16.47 8.29
CA LEU A 156 1.21 -16.99 7.18
C LEU A 156 0.93 -18.50 7.31
N TYR A 157 1.80 -19.23 8.02
CA TYR A 157 1.69 -20.68 8.23
C TYR A 157 1.46 -21.11 9.69
N GLU A 158 1.37 -20.16 10.63
CA GLU A 158 0.91 -20.46 12.00
C GLU A 158 -0.62 -20.60 12.00
N GLY A 159 -1.08 -21.80 11.67
CA GLY A 159 -2.50 -22.13 11.44
C GLY A 159 -3.46 -21.98 12.63
N ASP A 160 -3.04 -21.42 13.77
CA ASP A 160 -3.81 -21.44 15.03
C ASP A 160 -3.94 -20.09 15.76
N THR A 161 -3.75 -18.95 15.09
CA THR A 161 -4.08 -17.62 15.67
C THR A 161 -5.56 -17.24 15.49
N PRO A 162 -6.20 -16.59 16.50
CA PRO A 162 -7.62 -16.22 16.46
C PRO A 162 -7.98 -15.33 15.26
N LEU A 163 -9.18 -15.55 14.70
CA LEU A 163 -9.72 -14.87 13.51
C LEU A 163 -9.69 -13.32 13.55
N ALA A 164 -9.62 -12.72 14.74
CA ALA A 164 -9.53 -11.26 14.92
C ALA A 164 -8.17 -10.69 14.51
N GLU A 165 -7.08 -11.40 14.77
CA GLU A 165 -5.71 -10.99 14.37
C GLU A 165 -5.50 -11.12 12.86
N ARG A 166 -6.13 -12.13 12.23
CA ARG A 166 -6.13 -12.31 10.76
C ARG A 166 -6.80 -11.15 10.03
N ARG A 167 -7.93 -10.64 10.54
CA ARG A 167 -8.65 -9.51 9.92
C ARG A 167 -7.82 -8.23 9.97
N ALA A 168 -7.13 -7.95 11.08
CA ALA A 168 -6.26 -6.79 11.18
C ALA A 168 -5.03 -6.89 10.26
N ALA A 169 -4.42 -8.08 10.14
CA ALA A 169 -3.29 -8.32 9.23
C ALA A 169 -3.68 -8.16 7.75
N ALA A 170 -4.86 -8.65 7.35
CA ALA A 170 -5.37 -8.50 5.98
C ALA A 170 -5.81 -7.07 5.64
N LEU A 171 -6.19 -6.26 6.65
CA LEU A 171 -6.62 -4.87 6.48
C LEU A 171 -5.46 -3.86 6.47
N SER A 172 -4.23 -4.27 6.84
CA SER A 172 -3.02 -3.42 6.78
C SER A 172 -2.10 -3.74 5.60
N LEU A 173 -2.51 -4.64 4.70
CA LEU A 173 -1.83 -4.84 3.43
C LEU A 173 -2.19 -3.68 2.50
N ASP A 174 -1.24 -2.78 2.28
CA ASP A 174 -1.35 -1.75 1.25
C ASP A 174 -1.35 -2.47 -0.14
N PRO A 175 -2.45 -2.42 -0.91
CA PRO A 175 -2.53 -3.03 -2.22
C PRO A 175 -1.44 -2.53 -3.17
N ALA A 176 -0.95 -1.31 -2.98
CA ALA A 176 0.16 -0.75 -3.76
C ALA A 176 1.49 -1.49 -3.52
N LEU A 177 1.69 -2.03 -2.31
CA LEU A 177 2.93 -2.68 -1.89
C LEU A 177 3.04 -4.13 -2.41
N LEU A 178 1.89 -4.80 -2.56
CA LEU A 178 1.81 -6.06 -3.30
C LEU A 178 2.09 -5.86 -4.79
N SER A 179 1.62 -4.76 -5.38
CA SER A 179 1.84 -4.44 -6.81
C SER A 179 3.29 -4.08 -7.16
N GLU A 180 4.10 -3.56 -6.22
CA GLU A 180 5.53 -3.31 -6.48
C GLU A 180 6.38 -4.59 -6.43
N LEU A 181 6.04 -5.55 -5.57
CA LEU A 181 6.79 -6.80 -5.41
C LEU A 181 6.39 -7.90 -6.42
N LEU A 182 5.13 -7.92 -6.86
CA LEU A 182 4.66 -8.83 -7.91
C LEU A 182 5.06 -8.37 -9.32
N GLY A 183 5.79 -7.26 -9.42
CA GLY A 183 6.16 -6.65 -10.69
C GLY A 183 4.97 -5.86 -11.25
N ARG A 184 5.21 -4.60 -11.58
CA ARG A 184 4.26 -3.70 -12.26
C ARG A 184 3.80 -4.21 -13.65
N ALA A 185 4.16 -5.44 -14.03
CA ALA A 185 4.00 -6.02 -15.36
C ALA A 185 2.79 -6.97 -15.51
N GLU A 186 2.00 -7.25 -14.47
CA GLU A 186 0.92 -8.26 -14.56
C GLU A 186 -0.47 -7.77 -14.12
N LEU A 187 -0.70 -6.47 -13.85
CA LEU A 187 -2.07 -5.97 -13.63
C LEU A 187 -2.97 -6.25 -14.85
N ARG A 188 -2.42 -6.22 -16.06
CA ARG A 188 -3.08 -6.66 -17.29
C ARG A 188 -3.63 -8.09 -17.24
N GLU A 189 -3.05 -8.98 -16.44
CA GLU A 189 -3.44 -10.40 -16.37
C GLU A 189 -4.50 -10.62 -15.28
N LEU A 190 -4.63 -9.66 -14.35
CA LEU A 190 -5.63 -9.65 -13.28
C LEU A 190 -6.90 -8.89 -13.66
N LEU A 191 -6.80 -7.90 -14.55
CA LEU A 191 -7.93 -7.08 -14.97
C LEU A 191 -8.60 -7.66 -16.22
N ASP A 192 -9.88 -7.99 -16.09
CA ASP A 192 -10.71 -8.42 -17.21
C ASP A 192 -10.96 -7.22 -18.16
N PRO A 193 -10.56 -7.29 -19.44
CA PRO A 193 -10.79 -6.23 -20.41
C PRO A 193 -12.26 -5.81 -20.54
N GLU A 194 -13.21 -6.75 -20.44
CA GLU A 194 -14.64 -6.44 -20.53
C GLU A 194 -15.10 -5.59 -19.33
N VAL A 195 -14.49 -5.80 -18.17
CA VAL A 195 -14.76 -5.00 -16.96
C VAL A 195 -14.21 -3.59 -17.13
N ILE A 196 -12.99 -3.44 -17.68
CA ILE A 196 -12.39 -2.13 -17.97
C ILE A 196 -13.30 -1.34 -18.92
N GLU A 197 -13.69 -1.93 -20.05
CA GLU A 197 -14.53 -1.28 -21.05
C GLU A 197 -15.90 -0.88 -20.48
N ARG A 198 -16.53 -1.76 -19.70
CA ARG A 198 -17.81 -1.45 -19.04
C ARG A 198 -17.66 -0.31 -18.02
N THR A 199 -16.64 -0.36 -17.17
CA THR A 199 -16.40 0.69 -16.17
C THR A 199 -16.09 2.02 -16.84
N GLU A 200 -15.29 2.03 -17.90
CA GLU A 200 -15.03 3.23 -18.70
C GLU A 200 -16.34 3.77 -19.33
N ALA A 201 -17.19 2.91 -19.89
CA ALA A 201 -18.49 3.31 -20.43
C ALA A 201 -19.43 3.90 -19.35
N GLU A 202 -19.40 3.36 -18.12
CA GLU A 202 -20.16 3.91 -17.00
C GLU A 202 -19.64 5.30 -16.57
N LEU A 203 -18.32 5.45 -16.42
CA LEU A 203 -17.67 6.71 -16.06
C LEU A 203 -17.90 7.79 -17.13
N GLN A 204 -17.85 7.39 -18.40
CA GLN A 204 -18.14 8.24 -19.55
C GLN A 204 -19.64 8.50 -19.75
N ARG A 205 -20.53 7.93 -18.93
CA ARG A 205 -21.99 8.06 -19.09
C ARG A 205 -22.53 7.54 -20.43
N LEU A 206 -21.85 6.56 -21.01
CA LEU A 206 -22.24 5.85 -22.25
C LEU A 206 -23.06 4.59 -21.97
N ALA A 207 -22.99 4.05 -20.76
CA ALA A 207 -23.83 2.92 -20.35
C ALA A 207 -25.33 3.32 -20.33
N GLN A 208 -26.21 2.40 -20.74
CA GLN A 208 -27.65 2.68 -20.94
C GLN A 208 -28.35 3.19 -19.67
N ASP A 209 -27.95 2.69 -18.50
CA ASP A 209 -28.44 3.10 -17.18
C ASP A 209 -27.87 4.45 -16.71
N ARG A 210 -26.81 4.94 -17.35
CA ARG A 210 -26.12 6.20 -17.04
C ARG A 210 -26.48 7.37 -17.95
N LEU A 211 -27.21 7.12 -19.05
CA LEU A 211 -27.68 8.16 -19.96
C LEU A 211 -28.51 9.20 -19.21
N VAL A 212 -28.25 10.48 -19.50
CA VAL A 212 -28.90 11.61 -18.84
C VAL A 212 -30.13 12.07 -19.64
N VAL A 213 -30.95 12.93 -19.03
CA VAL A 213 -32.18 13.46 -19.63
C VAL A 213 -32.20 14.97 -19.54
N GLY A 214 -32.57 15.62 -20.63
CA GLY A 214 -32.84 17.06 -20.68
C GLY A 214 -31.61 17.96 -20.46
N PRO A 215 -31.85 19.28 -20.32
CA PRO A 215 -30.78 20.28 -20.21
C PRO A 215 -29.98 20.18 -18.91
N GLU A 216 -30.62 19.83 -17.78
CA GLU A 216 -29.91 19.63 -16.52
C GLU A 216 -28.93 18.46 -16.58
N GLY A 217 -29.34 17.36 -17.23
CA GLY A 217 -28.46 16.24 -17.50
C GLY A 217 -27.24 16.64 -18.34
N ALA A 218 -27.45 17.43 -19.40
CA ALA A 218 -26.36 17.95 -20.23
C ALA A 218 -25.40 18.86 -19.43
N ALA A 219 -25.91 19.69 -18.51
CA ALA A 219 -25.08 20.51 -17.63
C ALA A 219 -24.19 19.64 -16.71
N ASP A 220 -24.76 18.56 -16.16
CA ASP A 220 -23.99 17.60 -15.36
C ASP A 220 -22.91 16.88 -16.17
N LEU A 221 -23.16 16.57 -17.44
CA LEU A 221 -22.14 16.00 -18.32
C LEU A 221 -20.95 16.95 -18.50
N LEU A 222 -21.21 18.23 -18.79
CA LEU A 222 -20.15 19.23 -18.98
C LEU A 222 -19.34 19.44 -17.68
N ARG A 223 -20.01 19.42 -16.53
CA ARG A 223 -19.37 19.56 -15.22
C ARG A 223 -18.49 18.35 -14.86
N LEU A 224 -18.97 17.13 -15.15
CA LEU A 224 -18.28 15.88 -14.78
C LEU A 224 -17.18 15.52 -15.78
N LEU A 225 -17.49 15.51 -17.07
CA LEU A 225 -16.59 15.05 -18.14
C LEU A 225 -15.69 16.17 -18.68
N GLY A 226 -16.10 17.43 -18.52
CA GLY A 226 -15.42 18.58 -19.11
C GLY A 226 -15.93 18.90 -20.52
N PRO A 227 -15.10 19.53 -21.38
CA PRO A 227 -15.53 19.95 -22.70
C PRO A 227 -15.95 18.78 -23.59
N LEU A 228 -17.11 18.87 -24.26
CA LEU A 228 -17.69 17.85 -25.15
C LEU A 228 -18.18 18.46 -26.47
N THR A 229 -18.12 17.70 -27.57
CA THR A 229 -18.79 18.08 -28.82
C THR A 229 -20.31 17.85 -28.71
N THR A 230 -21.09 18.46 -29.61
CA THR A 230 -22.54 18.23 -29.67
C THR A 230 -22.87 16.74 -29.87
N ASP A 231 -22.10 16.04 -30.70
CA ASP A 231 -22.29 14.61 -30.98
C ASP A 231 -21.95 13.74 -29.76
N GLU A 232 -20.89 14.10 -29.02
CA GLU A 232 -20.54 13.42 -27.76
C GLU A 232 -21.64 13.57 -26.70
N VAL A 233 -22.27 14.74 -26.62
CA VAL A 233 -23.41 14.96 -25.71
C VAL A 233 -24.62 14.15 -26.18
N GLN A 234 -24.86 14.06 -27.49
CA GLN A 234 -25.97 13.27 -28.06
C GLN A 234 -25.86 11.78 -27.73
N LEU A 235 -24.64 11.21 -27.72
CA LEU A 235 -24.41 9.81 -27.34
C LEU A 235 -24.72 9.51 -25.87
N ARG A 236 -24.77 10.54 -25.02
CA ARG A 236 -24.97 10.42 -23.56
C ARG A 236 -26.38 10.84 -23.12
N LEU A 237 -27.22 11.25 -24.06
CA LEU A 237 -28.63 11.59 -23.84
C LEU A 237 -29.52 10.39 -24.14
N ARG A 238 -30.48 10.15 -23.24
CA ARG A 238 -31.50 9.11 -23.44
C ARG A 238 -32.53 9.52 -24.50
N GLU A 239 -32.93 10.79 -24.48
CA GLU A 239 -33.95 11.35 -25.37
C GLU A 239 -33.73 12.85 -25.57
N GLY A 240 -34.29 13.39 -26.65
CA GLY A 240 -34.17 14.80 -27.03
C GLY A 240 -32.93 15.13 -27.87
N SER A 241 -32.80 16.41 -28.19
CA SER A 241 -31.72 16.96 -29.01
C SER A 241 -30.63 17.58 -28.14
N ALA A 242 -29.39 17.10 -28.29
CA ALA A 242 -28.23 17.65 -27.60
C ALA A 242 -28.05 19.15 -27.89
N LEU A 243 -28.23 19.55 -29.16
CA LEU A 243 -28.07 20.93 -29.58
C LEU A 243 -29.08 21.86 -28.91
N GLU A 244 -30.34 21.42 -28.75
CA GLU A 244 -31.38 22.21 -28.08
C GLU A 244 -31.10 22.36 -26.59
N ALA A 245 -30.69 21.28 -25.93
CA ALA A 245 -30.28 21.28 -24.52
C ALA A 245 -29.08 22.22 -24.30
N LEU A 246 -28.05 22.13 -25.12
CA LEU A 246 -26.84 22.95 -25.02
C LEU A 246 -27.11 24.43 -25.31
N LYS A 247 -27.95 24.75 -26.31
CA LYS A 247 -28.39 26.13 -26.56
C LYS A 247 -29.19 26.70 -25.40
N THR A 248 -30.07 25.91 -24.78
CA THR A 248 -30.80 26.33 -23.58
C THR A 248 -29.82 26.69 -22.46
N LEU A 249 -28.79 25.87 -22.23
CA LEU A 249 -27.74 26.17 -21.24
C LEU A 249 -26.89 27.40 -21.62
N GLN A 250 -26.68 27.65 -22.90
CA GLN A 250 -25.99 28.84 -23.38
C GLN A 250 -26.81 30.11 -23.14
N ASP A 251 -28.10 30.08 -23.45
CA ASP A 251 -29.06 31.17 -23.23
C ASP A 251 -29.16 31.50 -21.73
N ASP A 252 -29.15 30.47 -20.88
CA ASP A 252 -29.09 30.57 -19.42
C ASP A 252 -27.70 30.96 -18.87
N ARG A 253 -26.69 31.15 -19.73
CA ARG A 253 -25.29 31.48 -19.40
C ARG A 253 -24.59 30.46 -18.49
N ARG A 254 -24.97 29.19 -18.61
CA ARG A 254 -24.40 28.05 -17.87
C ARG A 254 -23.38 27.26 -18.69
N ALA A 255 -23.45 27.33 -20.01
CA ALA A 255 -22.51 26.69 -20.92
C ALA A 255 -21.96 27.69 -21.95
N ILE A 256 -20.74 27.45 -22.42
CA ILE A 256 -20.08 28.23 -23.47
C ILE A 256 -19.50 27.33 -24.55
N GLU A 257 -19.45 27.82 -25.78
CA GLU A 257 -18.72 27.19 -26.88
C GLU A 257 -17.26 27.68 -26.89
N VAL A 258 -16.33 26.75 -27.04
CA VAL A 258 -14.89 27.03 -27.12
C VAL A 258 -14.26 26.22 -28.25
N LEU A 259 -13.23 26.79 -28.88
CA LEU A 259 -12.40 26.06 -29.83
C LEU A 259 -11.31 25.33 -29.05
N LEU A 260 -11.35 24.00 -29.02
CA LEU A 260 -10.41 23.15 -28.31
C LEU A 260 -9.90 22.05 -29.24
N ALA A 261 -8.57 21.88 -29.33
CA ALA A 261 -7.93 20.88 -30.19
C ALA A 261 -8.41 20.91 -31.66
N GLY A 262 -8.79 22.08 -32.17
CA GLY A 262 -9.28 22.26 -33.55
C GLY A 262 -10.79 22.02 -33.75
N GLU A 263 -11.53 21.67 -32.70
CA GLU A 263 -12.97 21.41 -32.74
C GLU A 263 -13.76 22.37 -31.85
N VAL A 264 -15.00 22.66 -32.23
CA VAL A 264 -15.93 23.40 -31.37
C VAL A 264 -16.48 22.44 -30.31
N ARG A 265 -16.28 22.78 -29.04
CA ARG A 265 -16.75 22.02 -27.89
C ARG A 265 -17.51 22.90 -26.93
N TRP A 266 -18.51 22.32 -26.29
CA TRP A 266 -19.28 22.91 -25.22
C TRP A 266 -18.60 22.62 -23.89
N THR A 267 -18.58 23.60 -23.00
CA THR A 267 -18.04 23.45 -21.64
C THR A 267 -18.89 24.24 -20.65
N ALA A 268 -18.85 23.82 -19.39
CA ALA A 268 -19.51 24.55 -18.31
C ALA A 268 -18.83 25.92 -18.13
N VAL A 269 -19.59 26.97 -17.84
CA VAL A 269 -19.05 28.33 -17.70
C VAL A 269 -18.01 28.42 -16.59
N GLU A 270 -18.12 27.57 -15.56
CA GLU A 270 -17.21 27.47 -14.42
C GLU A 270 -15.80 26.99 -14.80
N ASP A 271 -15.61 26.43 -15.99
CA ASP A 271 -14.31 25.96 -16.48
C ASP A 271 -13.60 26.98 -17.38
N ALA A 272 -14.21 28.15 -17.63
CA ALA A 272 -13.65 29.18 -18.49
C ALA A 272 -12.21 29.58 -18.07
N ALA A 273 -11.98 29.87 -16.79
CA ALA A 273 -10.64 30.19 -16.30
C ALA A 273 -9.66 29.03 -16.44
N ARG A 274 -10.08 27.78 -16.16
CA ARG A 274 -9.21 26.61 -16.29
C ARG A 274 -8.75 26.40 -17.73
N LEU A 275 -9.66 26.51 -18.71
CA LEU A 275 -9.34 26.34 -20.12
C LEU A 275 -8.47 27.47 -20.66
N ARG A 276 -8.76 28.72 -20.26
CA ARG A 276 -7.91 29.88 -20.61
C ARG A 276 -6.50 29.71 -20.07
N ASP A 277 -6.36 29.40 -18.79
CA ASP A 277 -5.07 29.42 -18.10
C ASP A 277 -4.23 28.17 -18.41
N ALA A 278 -4.86 27.00 -18.59
CA ALA A 278 -4.14 25.77 -18.93
C ALA A 278 -3.86 25.61 -20.43
N LEU A 279 -4.80 25.99 -21.29
CA LEU A 279 -4.78 25.65 -22.72
C LEU A 279 -4.67 26.88 -23.64
N GLY A 280 -4.74 28.09 -23.08
CA GLY A 280 -4.76 29.33 -23.86
C GLY A 280 -6.05 29.51 -24.67
N THR A 281 -7.13 28.82 -24.30
CA THR A 281 -8.40 28.85 -25.04
C THR A 281 -9.04 30.23 -24.99
N ALA A 282 -9.48 30.74 -26.15
CA ALA A 282 -10.21 32.00 -26.23
C ALA A 282 -11.61 31.84 -25.64
N ILE A 283 -11.92 32.61 -24.60
CA ILE A 283 -13.23 32.59 -23.93
C ILE A 283 -14.17 33.60 -24.60
N PRO A 284 -15.43 33.22 -24.93
CA PRO A 284 -16.41 34.14 -25.49
C PRO A 284 -16.69 35.35 -24.60
N GLN A 285 -17.11 36.46 -25.24
CA GLN A 285 -17.55 37.64 -24.51
C GLN A 285 -18.87 37.36 -23.76
N GLY A 286 -19.03 37.95 -22.56
CA GLY A 286 -20.25 37.82 -21.75
C GLY A 286 -20.16 36.85 -20.57
N VAL A 287 -19.04 36.17 -20.39
CA VAL A 287 -18.74 35.38 -19.18
C VAL A 287 -18.51 36.32 -17.99
N ALA A 288 -19.18 36.05 -16.87
CA ALA A 288 -19.06 36.86 -15.65
C ALA A 288 -17.64 36.75 -15.05
N GLU A 289 -17.15 37.85 -14.45
CA GLU A 289 -15.79 37.95 -13.92
C GLU A 289 -15.47 36.88 -12.86
N VAL A 290 -16.47 36.44 -12.10
CA VAL A 290 -16.31 35.35 -11.11
C VAL A 290 -15.81 34.04 -11.73
N PHE A 291 -16.19 33.75 -12.98
CA PHE A 291 -15.77 32.53 -13.69
C PHE A 291 -14.43 32.70 -14.44
N LEU A 292 -13.84 33.91 -14.41
CA LEU A 292 -12.56 34.23 -15.03
C LEU A 292 -11.41 34.30 -14.03
N GLN A 293 -11.68 34.04 -12.74
CA GLN A 293 -10.68 33.99 -11.69
C GLN A 293 -9.75 32.79 -11.87
N SER A 294 -8.44 33.04 -11.85
CA SER A 294 -7.43 31.99 -12.02
C SER A 294 -7.45 30.97 -10.89
N VAL A 295 -7.20 29.71 -11.27
CA VAL A 295 -7.08 28.58 -10.34
C VAL A 295 -5.60 28.27 -10.13
N ALA A 296 -5.25 27.70 -8.97
CA ALA A 296 -3.86 27.43 -8.60
C ALA A 296 -3.11 26.51 -9.58
N ASP A 297 -3.74 25.42 -10.03
CA ASP A 297 -3.13 24.47 -10.97
C ASP A 297 -4.16 23.98 -12.02
N PRO A 298 -4.45 24.81 -13.04
CA PRO A 298 -5.54 24.54 -13.96
C PRO A 298 -5.26 23.31 -14.84
N LEU A 299 -3.98 23.04 -15.15
CA LEU A 299 -3.60 21.90 -15.97
C LEU A 299 -3.73 20.58 -15.20
N ALA A 300 -3.28 20.54 -13.93
CA ALA A 300 -3.49 19.37 -13.08
C ALA A 300 -4.97 19.10 -12.82
N ASP A 301 -5.79 20.14 -12.68
CA ASP A 301 -7.24 20.02 -12.51
C ASP A 301 -7.90 19.35 -13.73
N LEU A 302 -7.55 19.81 -14.95
CA LEU A 302 -8.08 19.23 -16.19
C LEU A 302 -7.64 17.77 -16.36
N LEU A 303 -6.36 17.47 -16.14
CA LEU A 303 -5.84 16.11 -16.25
C LEU A 303 -6.39 15.19 -15.14
N SER A 304 -6.57 15.69 -13.92
CA SER A 304 -7.19 14.92 -12.85
C SER A 304 -8.69 14.69 -13.10
N ARG A 305 -9.38 15.62 -13.76
CA ARG A 305 -10.75 15.35 -14.24
C ARG A 305 -10.75 14.28 -15.32
N TYR A 306 -9.90 14.42 -16.34
CA TYR A 306 -9.76 13.43 -17.41
C TYR A 306 -9.52 12.02 -16.86
N ALA A 307 -8.60 11.89 -15.90
CA ALA A 307 -8.26 10.62 -15.27
C ALA A 307 -9.38 10.01 -14.41
N ARG A 308 -10.31 10.81 -13.90
CA ARG A 308 -11.47 10.30 -13.13
C ARG A 308 -12.58 9.77 -14.01
N THR A 309 -12.58 10.11 -15.29
CA THR A 309 -13.68 9.81 -16.22
C THR A 309 -13.29 8.85 -17.33
N HIS A 310 -12.00 8.61 -17.54
CA HIS A 310 -11.48 7.64 -18.49
C HIS A 310 -10.96 6.40 -17.77
N GLY A 311 -10.98 5.26 -18.45
CA GLY A 311 -10.29 4.06 -18.00
C GLY A 311 -8.77 4.26 -18.01
N PRO A 312 -7.95 3.22 -17.88
CA PRO A 312 -6.51 3.35 -18.03
C PRO A 312 -6.17 3.98 -19.39
N PHE A 313 -5.44 5.09 -19.41
CA PHE A 313 -5.22 5.89 -20.61
C PHE A 313 -3.75 6.23 -20.77
N THR A 314 -3.32 6.50 -21.99
CA THR A 314 -1.96 6.91 -22.29
C THR A 314 -1.81 8.43 -22.21
N SER A 315 -0.60 8.90 -21.93
CA SER A 315 -0.28 10.34 -22.02
C SER A 315 -0.59 10.95 -23.40
N SER A 316 -0.54 10.14 -24.47
CA SER A 316 -0.87 10.57 -25.82
C SER A 316 -2.37 10.83 -26.00
N GLU A 317 -3.23 9.94 -25.48
CA GLU A 317 -4.70 10.09 -25.56
C GLU A 317 -5.16 11.35 -24.80
N ALA A 318 -4.62 11.57 -23.61
CA ALA A 318 -4.93 12.77 -22.82
C ALA A 318 -4.43 14.06 -23.51
N ALA A 319 -3.24 14.01 -24.11
CA ALA A 319 -2.66 15.13 -24.86
C ALA A 319 -3.47 15.49 -26.10
N GLU A 320 -3.88 14.49 -26.88
CA GLU A 320 -4.74 14.68 -28.05
C GLU A 320 -6.10 15.26 -27.65
N ARG A 321 -6.73 14.74 -26.58
CA ARG A 321 -8.02 15.27 -26.10
C ARG A 321 -7.95 16.75 -25.75
N LEU A 322 -6.88 17.17 -25.08
CA LEU A 322 -6.72 18.55 -24.58
C LEU A 322 -5.98 19.48 -25.56
N GLY A 323 -5.46 18.97 -26.68
CA GLY A 323 -4.68 19.75 -27.64
C GLY A 323 -3.32 20.20 -27.09
N LEU A 324 -2.69 19.38 -26.23
CA LEU A 324 -1.41 19.66 -25.57
C LEU A 324 -0.27 18.82 -26.14
N GLY A 325 0.97 19.23 -25.86
CA GLY A 325 2.14 18.39 -26.12
C GLY A 325 2.22 17.22 -25.15
N THR A 326 2.50 16.02 -25.66
CA THR A 326 2.59 14.78 -24.85
C THR A 326 3.59 14.88 -23.70
N ALA A 327 4.73 15.55 -23.89
CA ALA A 327 5.74 15.75 -22.85
C ALA A 327 5.22 16.59 -21.67
N VAL A 328 4.40 17.62 -21.93
CA VAL A 328 3.80 18.48 -20.89
C VAL A 328 2.81 17.67 -20.07
N VAL A 329 1.97 16.88 -20.73
CA VAL A 329 1.00 16.01 -20.07
C VAL A 329 1.70 14.94 -19.24
N ALA A 330 2.72 14.27 -19.79
CA ALA A 330 3.48 13.26 -19.08
C ALA A 330 4.15 13.80 -17.81
N ASP A 331 4.64 15.04 -17.82
CA ASP A 331 5.24 15.65 -16.63
C ASP A 331 4.20 15.87 -15.51
N VAL A 332 3.03 16.38 -15.85
CA VAL A 332 1.95 16.61 -14.88
C VAL A 332 1.38 15.30 -14.36
N LEU A 333 1.20 14.28 -15.21
CA LEU A 333 0.74 12.95 -14.79
C LEU A 333 1.74 12.29 -13.82
N ARG A 334 3.06 12.40 -14.08
CA ARG A 334 4.09 11.91 -13.15
C ARG A 334 4.04 12.62 -11.80
N ARG A 335 3.80 13.93 -11.78
CA ARG A 335 3.60 14.68 -10.54
C ARG A 335 2.36 14.20 -9.78
N LEU A 336 1.23 14.05 -10.48
CA LEU A 336 -0.01 13.52 -9.89
C LEU A 336 0.16 12.09 -9.35
N SER A 337 0.99 11.27 -9.99
CA SER A 337 1.31 9.93 -9.49
C SER A 337 2.18 9.96 -8.23
N ARG A 338 3.19 10.83 -8.16
CA ARG A 338 3.99 11.05 -6.94
C ARG A 338 3.15 11.52 -5.75
N ASP A 339 2.13 12.33 -6.01
CA ASP A 339 1.18 12.80 -4.99
C ASP A 339 0.13 11.73 -4.60
N GLY A 340 0.23 10.51 -5.15
CA GLY A 340 -0.68 9.40 -4.86
C GLY A 340 -2.09 9.56 -5.46
N ARG A 341 -2.28 10.51 -6.39
CA ARG A 341 -3.57 10.75 -7.04
C ARG A 341 -3.80 9.88 -8.27
N LEU A 342 -2.74 9.30 -8.84
CA LEU A 342 -2.76 8.41 -9.99
C LEU A 342 -1.78 7.25 -9.81
N THR A 343 -2.10 6.11 -10.43
CA THR A 343 -1.23 4.94 -10.50
C THR A 343 -0.76 4.73 -11.94
N GLU A 344 0.54 4.58 -12.15
CA GLU A 344 1.16 4.30 -13.45
C GLU A 344 1.37 2.79 -13.63
N GLY A 345 1.07 2.21 -14.81
CA GLY A 345 1.25 0.78 -15.04
C GLY A 345 0.94 0.28 -16.46
N GLU A 346 0.79 -1.04 -16.60
CA GLU A 346 0.27 -1.68 -17.81
C GLU A 346 -1.09 -2.30 -17.49
N PHE A 347 -2.17 -1.57 -17.78
CA PHE A 347 -3.54 -2.00 -17.44
C PHE A 347 -4.36 -2.49 -18.64
N ARG A 348 -3.99 -2.12 -19.88
CA ARG A 348 -4.69 -2.54 -21.11
C ARG A 348 -3.87 -3.62 -21.85
N PRO A 349 -4.50 -4.63 -22.47
CA PRO A 349 -3.79 -5.55 -23.36
C PRO A 349 -3.15 -4.76 -24.51
N MET A 350 -1.82 -4.85 -24.66
CA MET A 350 -1.03 -4.21 -25.74
C MET A 350 -0.77 -2.70 -25.64
N ALA A 351 -1.04 -2.02 -24.52
CA ALA A 351 -0.70 -0.60 -24.33
C ALA A 351 -0.13 -0.30 -22.93
N SER A 352 0.90 0.55 -22.88
CA SER A 352 1.41 1.17 -21.65
C SER A 352 0.53 2.37 -21.28
N GLY A 353 -0.04 2.42 -20.08
CA GLY A 353 -1.04 3.42 -19.67
C GLY A 353 -0.86 3.89 -18.23
#